data_AF-A0A0F3GJQ8-F1
#
_entry.id   AF-A0A0F3GJQ8-F1
#
_cell.length_a   1.000
_cell.length_b   1.000
_cell.length_c   1.000
_cell.angle_alpha   90.00
_cell.angle_beta   90.00
_cell.angle_gamma   90.00
#
_symmetry.space_group_name_H-M   'P 1'
#
loop_
_entity.id
_entity.type
_entity.pdbx_description
1 polymer ?
#
loop_
_entity_poly.entity_id
_entity_poly.type
_entity_poly.pdbx_seq_one_letter_code
_entity_poly.pdbx_strand_id
1 'polypeptide(L)'
;MDISSLSPLDLIIKLYDGAISFLNKTVVAINKKDKVQKIQYLNRSRMIIEELLFSLNVEDGGDVAQNLQDLYTYILLELTRINASESIDKIYHVQELLKTLRSAWVEIKTTVPASELARQQMAARAH
;
A
#
# COMPACT_ATOMS: atom_id res chain seq x y z
N MET A 1 0.30 18.14 9.31
CA MET A 1 0.79 17.95 7.93
C MET A 1 -0.45 17.89 7.04
N ASP A 2 -0.58 18.85 6.13
CA ASP A 2 -1.80 19.06 5.35
C ASP A 2 -1.89 18.04 4.20
N ILE A 3 -2.92 17.22 4.19
CA ILE A 3 -3.09 16.09 3.25
C ILE A 3 -3.47 16.62 1.85
N SER A 4 -4.03 17.83 1.79
CA SER A 4 -4.52 18.51 0.59
C SER A 4 -3.44 18.94 -0.41
N SER A 5 -2.16 18.88 -0.01
CA SER A 5 -1.00 19.28 -0.82
C SER A 5 -0.21 18.11 -1.44
N LEU A 6 -0.64 16.87 -1.19
CA LEU A 6 0.08 15.67 -1.61
C LEU A 6 -0.24 15.30 -3.05
N SER A 7 0.77 14.89 -3.81
CA SER A 7 0.55 14.30 -5.14
C SER A 7 -0.13 12.92 -5.01
N PRO A 8 -0.79 12.41 -6.07
CA PRO A 8 -1.33 11.05 -6.06
C PRO A 8 -0.30 9.97 -5.67
N LEU A 9 0.95 10.10 -6.15
CA LEU A 9 2.04 9.20 -5.78
C LEU A 9 2.40 9.30 -4.29
N ASP A 10 2.37 10.50 -3.70
CA ASP A 10 2.56 10.68 -2.26
C ASP A 10 1.49 9.98 -1.43
N LEU A 11 0.24 10.03 -1.88
CA LEU A 11 -0.86 9.33 -1.21
C LEU A 11 -0.65 7.81 -1.27
N ILE A 12 -0.28 7.26 -2.42
CA ILE A 12 0.03 5.83 -2.58
C ILE A 12 1.16 5.42 -1.64
N ILE A 13 2.29 6.15 -1.63
CA ILE A 13 3.43 5.85 -0.74
C ILE A 13 3.00 5.90 0.73
N LYS A 14 2.19 6.88 1.12
CA LYS A 14 1.67 6.98 2.49
C LYS A 14 0.70 5.86 2.86
N LEU A 15 -0.09 5.35 1.91
CA LEU A 15 -0.92 4.18 2.12
C LEU A 15 -0.06 2.96 2.44
N TYR A 16 1.01 2.70 1.67
CA TYR A 16 1.96 1.62 2.00
C TYR A 16 2.60 1.81 3.37
N ASP A 17 3.06 3.02 3.71
CA ASP A 17 3.61 3.33 5.03
C ASP A 17 2.60 3.03 6.15
N GLY A 18 1.33 3.40 5.94
CA GLY A 18 0.23 3.11 6.86
C GLY A 18 0.01 1.61 7.05
N ALA A 19 -0.07 0.85 5.96
CA ALA A 19 -0.25 -0.60 6.01
C ALA A 19 0.90 -1.28 6.77
N ILE A 20 2.16 -0.97 6.42
CA ILE A 20 3.35 -1.53 7.08
C ILE A 20 3.36 -1.16 8.58
N SER A 21 3.01 0.08 8.92
CA SER A 21 2.91 0.54 10.31
C SER A 21 1.86 -0.24 11.11
N PHE A 22 0.69 -0.51 10.52
CA PHE A 22 -0.32 -1.34 11.17
C PHE A 22 0.14 -2.79 11.34
N LEU A 23 0.83 -3.38 10.35
CA LEU A 23 1.41 -4.71 10.51
C LEU A 23 2.46 -4.78 11.63
N ASN A 24 3.30 -3.75 11.78
CA ASN A 24 4.24 -3.66 12.90
C ASN A 24 3.50 -3.64 14.24
N LYS A 25 2.41 -2.88 14.34
CA LYS A 25 1.58 -2.83 15.54
C LYS A 25 0.87 -4.17 15.81
N THR A 26 0.47 -4.90 14.77
CA THR A 26 -0.06 -6.26 14.89
C THR A 26 0.96 -7.20 15.51
N VAL A 27 2.22 -7.17 15.08
CA VAL A 27 3.31 -7.99 15.69
C VAL A 27 3.47 -7.65 17.17
N VAL A 28 3.49 -6.36 17.53
CA VAL A 28 3.58 -5.93 18.93
C VAL A 28 2.38 -6.44 19.74
N ALA A 29 1.17 -6.40 19.19
CA ALA A 29 -0.04 -6.88 19.86
C ALA A 29 -0.02 -8.40 20.07
N ILE A 30 0.46 -9.18 19.08
CA ILE A 30 0.64 -10.64 19.22
C ILE A 30 1.62 -10.96 20.36
N ASN A 31 2.78 -10.27 20.39
CA ASN A 31 3.77 -10.47 21.45
C ASN A 31 3.24 -10.13 22.86
N LYS A 32 2.35 -9.14 22.94
CA LYS A 32 1.65 -8.77 24.19
C LYS A 32 0.44 -9.65 24.51
N LYS A 33 0.11 -10.62 23.64
CA LYS A 33 -1.12 -11.44 23.71
C LYS A 33 -2.41 -10.61 23.71
N ASP A 34 -2.37 -9.40 23.14
CA ASP A 34 -3.52 -8.50 23.02
C ASP A 34 -4.29 -8.79 21.73
N LYS A 35 -5.28 -9.68 21.83
CA LYS A 35 -6.08 -10.12 20.68
C LYS A 35 -6.95 -9.01 20.10
N VAL A 36 -7.44 -8.08 20.92
CA VAL A 36 -8.31 -6.99 20.47
C VAL A 36 -7.51 -6.05 19.58
N GLN A 37 -6.35 -5.59 20.06
CA GLN A 37 -5.48 -4.72 19.27
C GLN A 37 -4.92 -5.43 18.04
N LYS A 38 -4.59 -6.72 18.14
CA LYS A 38 -4.18 -7.53 16.98
C LYS A 38 -5.22 -7.42 15.86
N ILE A 39 -6.48 -7.73 16.16
CA ILE A 39 -7.57 -7.71 15.16
C ILE A 39 -7.77 -6.29 14.62
N GLN A 40 -7.74 -5.28 15.49
CA GLN A 40 -7.92 -3.90 15.08
C GLN A 40 -6.84 -3.43 14.10
N TYR A 41 -5.56 -3.68 14.39
CA TYR A 41 -4.46 -3.27 13.52
C TYR A 41 -4.42 -4.09 12.22
N LEU A 42 -4.66 -5.41 12.29
CA LEU A 42 -4.72 -6.26 11.12
C LEU A 42 -5.83 -5.81 10.15
N ASN A 43 -7.02 -5.50 10.66
CA ASN A 43 -8.13 -4.99 9.85
C ASN A 43 -7.80 -3.63 9.21
N ARG A 44 -7.12 -2.74 9.94
CA ARG A 44 -6.69 -1.44 9.38
C ARG A 44 -5.68 -1.60 8.26
N SER A 45 -4.73 -2.53 8.38
CA SER A 45 -3.84 -2.86 7.26
C SER A 45 -4.64 -3.40 6.08
N ARG A 46 -5.58 -4.32 6.32
CA ARG A 46 -6.43 -4.92 5.28
C ARG A 46 -7.21 -3.87 4.50
N MET A 47 -7.86 -2.93 5.18
CA MET A 47 -8.62 -1.83 4.55
C MET A 47 -7.78 -0.99 3.60
N ILE A 48 -6.51 -0.72 3.95
CA ILE A 48 -5.60 0.02 3.06
C ILE A 48 -5.28 -0.79 1.80
N ILE A 49 -5.05 -2.09 1.92
CA ILE A 49 -4.77 -2.94 0.76
C ILE A 49 -6.02 -3.07 -0.13
N GLU A 50 -7.21 -3.14 0.46
CA GLU A 50 -8.48 -3.09 -0.28
C GLU A 50 -8.64 -1.78 -1.04
N GLU A 51 -8.34 -0.64 -0.42
CA GLU A 51 -8.39 0.66 -1.09
C GLU A 51 -7.41 0.75 -2.26
N LEU A 52 -6.17 0.28 -2.07
CA LEU A 52 -5.18 0.21 -3.15
C LEU A 52 -5.68 -0.68 -4.30
N LEU A 53 -6.27 -1.82 -4.00
CA LEU A 53 -6.86 -2.72 -4.98
C LEU A 53 -8.03 -2.06 -5.74
N PHE A 54 -8.95 -1.41 -5.06
CA PHE A 54 -10.10 -0.74 -5.69
C PHE A 54 -9.71 0.51 -6.48
N SER A 55 -8.54 1.10 -6.17
CA SER A 55 -8.01 2.24 -6.93
C SER A 55 -7.31 1.85 -8.25
N LEU A 56 -7.10 0.56 -8.52
CA LEU A 56 -6.46 0.12 -9.76
C LEU A 56 -7.38 0.32 -10.97
N ASN A 57 -6.88 1.03 -11.98
CA ASN A 57 -7.48 1.04 -13.31
C ASN A 57 -6.80 -0.05 -14.15
N VAL A 58 -7.42 -1.22 -14.21
CA VAL A 58 -6.89 -2.38 -14.95
C VAL A 58 -7.01 -2.18 -16.47
N GLU A 59 -8.05 -1.48 -16.92
CA GLU A 59 -8.28 -1.20 -18.35
C GLU A 59 -7.14 -0.37 -18.95
N ASP A 60 -6.72 0.70 -18.27
CA ASP A 60 -5.63 1.57 -18.73
C ASP A 60 -4.24 1.11 -18.27
N GLY A 61 -4.17 0.36 -17.17
CA GLY A 61 -2.90 -0.02 -16.53
C GLY A 61 -2.25 -1.30 -17.07
N GLY A 62 -2.95 -2.05 -17.93
CA GLY A 62 -2.44 -3.24 -18.61
C GLY A 62 -1.82 -4.28 -17.65
N ASP A 63 -0.72 -4.91 -18.08
CA ASP A 63 -0.05 -5.97 -17.33
C ASP A 63 0.41 -5.52 -15.92
N VAL A 64 0.77 -4.25 -15.75
CA VAL A 64 1.21 -3.73 -14.45
C VAL A 64 0.05 -3.72 -13.46
N ALA A 65 -1.11 -3.22 -13.88
CA ALA A 65 -2.29 -3.20 -13.02
C ALA A 65 -2.79 -4.62 -12.70
N GLN A 66 -2.73 -5.54 -13.66
CA GLN A 66 -3.08 -6.94 -13.42
C GLN A 66 -2.13 -7.59 -12.39
N ASN A 67 -0.81 -7.39 -12.54
CA ASN A 67 0.17 -7.92 -11.58
C ASN A 67 -0.02 -7.35 -10.17
N LEU A 68 -0.36 -6.06 -10.06
CA LEU A 68 -0.68 -5.43 -8.76
C LEU A 68 -1.96 -5.99 -8.16
N GLN A 69 -3.00 -6.20 -8.98
CA GLN A 69 -4.26 -6.80 -8.56
C GLN A 69 -4.03 -8.21 -7.97
N ASP A 70 -3.26 -9.04 -8.65
CA ASP A 70 -2.95 -10.39 -8.21
C ASP A 70 -2.16 -10.38 -6.89
N LEU A 71 -1.17 -9.50 -6.79
CA LEU A 71 -0.35 -9.36 -5.58
C LEU A 71 -1.15 -8.84 -4.38
N TYR A 72 -2.04 -7.86 -4.57
CA TYR A 72 -2.92 -7.38 -3.50
C TYR A 72 -3.92 -8.45 -3.06
N THR A 73 -4.48 -9.20 -4.02
CA THR A 73 -5.39 -10.31 -3.71
C THR A 73 -4.69 -11.39 -2.89
N TYR A 74 -3.45 -11.75 -3.25
CA TYR A 74 -2.61 -12.64 -2.47
C TYR A 74 -2.35 -12.11 -1.06
N ILE A 75 -1.98 -10.83 -0.92
CA ILE A 75 -1.74 -10.21 0.39
C ILE A 75 -3.01 -10.26 1.26
N LEU A 76 -4.19 -9.95 0.72
CA LEU A 76 -5.46 -10.01 1.46
C LEU A 76 -5.77 -11.44 1.97
N LEU A 77 -5.45 -12.46 1.16
CA LEU A 77 -5.57 -13.85 1.56
C LEU A 77 -4.61 -14.20 2.70
N GLU A 78 -3.35 -13.76 2.63
CA GLU A 78 -2.37 -13.96 3.71
C GLU A 78 -2.78 -13.27 5.00
N LEU A 79 -3.27 -12.03 4.95
CA LEU A 79 -3.79 -11.33 6.13
C LEU A 79 -4.95 -12.07 6.79
N THR A 80 -5.80 -12.72 5.99
CA THR A 80 -6.89 -13.58 6.49
C THR A 80 -6.33 -14.82 7.22
N ARG A 81 -5.30 -15.47 6.66
CA ARG A 81 -4.62 -16.62 7.26
C ARG A 81 -3.87 -16.25 8.55
N ILE A 82 -3.25 -15.07 8.59
CA ILE A 82 -2.58 -14.52 9.78
C ILE A 82 -3.59 -14.35 10.92
N ASN A 83 -4.80 -13.86 10.62
CA ASN A 83 -5.82 -13.67 11.65
C ASN A 83 -6.15 -14.97 12.41
N ALA A 84 -6.17 -16.09 11.68
CA ALA A 84 -6.45 -17.42 12.22
C ALA A 84 -5.25 -18.10 12.91
N SER A 85 -4.01 -17.82 12.46
CA SER A 85 -2.80 -18.55 12.89
C SER A 85 -1.84 -17.78 13.78
N GLU A 86 -1.97 -16.45 13.88
CA GLU A 86 -1.06 -15.55 14.62
C GLU A 86 0.43 -15.69 14.24
N SER A 87 0.72 -16.17 13.02
CA SER A 87 2.08 -16.37 12.53
C SER A 87 2.75 -15.03 12.22
N ILE A 88 3.72 -14.65 13.07
CA ILE A 88 4.53 -13.43 12.91
C ILE A 88 5.37 -13.49 11.62
N ASP A 89 5.90 -14.66 11.25
CA ASP A 89 6.71 -14.83 10.03
C ASP A 89 5.92 -14.46 8.77
N LYS A 90 4.63 -14.83 8.71
CA LYS A 90 3.74 -14.42 7.61
C LYS A 90 3.52 -12.92 7.57
N ILE A 91 3.44 -12.26 8.74
CA ILE A 91 3.35 -10.80 8.79
C ILE A 91 4.62 -10.17 8.22
N TYR A 92 5.80 -10.68 8.58
CA TYR A 92 7.07 -10.18 8.04
C TYR A 92 7.16 -10.37 6.53
N HIS A 93 6.73 -11.52 6.01
CA HIS A 93 6.69 -11.74 4.57
C HIS A 93 5.79 -10.71 3.85
N VAL A 94 4.58 -10.47 4.35
CA VAL A 94 3.69 -9.44 3.78
C VAL A 94 4.34 -8.05 3.86
N GLN A 95 5.01 -7.72 4.97
CA GLN A 95 5.70 -6.44 5.09
C GLN A 95 6.83 -6.28 4.07
N GLU A 96 7.58 -7.33 3.75
CA GLU A 96 8.63 -7.29 2.73
C GLU A 96 8.04 -7.00 1.35
N LEU A 97 6.94 -7.68 0.98
CA LEU A 97 6.24 -7.41 -0.28
C LEU A 97 5.80 -5.94 -0.37
N LEU A 98 5.19 -5.42 0.69
CA LEU A 98 4.76 -4.02 0.74
C LEU A 98 5.93 -3.03 0.69
N LYS A 99 7.06 -3.35 1.35
CA LYS A 99 8.27 -2.51 1.31
C LYS A 99 8.88 -2.46 -0.09
N THR A 100 8.90 -3.59 -0.80
CA THR A 100 9.39 -3.66 -2.19
C THR A 100 8.52 -2.79 -3.10
N LEU A 101 7.19 -2.95 -3.06
CA LEU A 101 6.27 -2.14 -3.85
C LEU A 101 6.40 -0.64 -3.53
N ARG A 102 6.41 -0.30 -2.24
CA ARG A 102 6.61 1.08 -1.79
C ARG A 102 7.90 1.69 -2.36
N SER A 103 9.00 0.92 -2.35
CA SER A 103 10.29 1.39 -2.85
C SER A 103 10.24 1.66 -4.35
N ALA A 104 9.56 0.82 -5.12
CA ALA A 104 9.32 1.05 -6.55
C ALA A 104 8.52 2.35 -6.80
N TRP A 105 7.48 2.62 -6.01
CA TRP A 105 6.73 3.89 -6.12
C TRP A 105 7.56 5.13 -5.76
N VAL A 106 8.43 5.02 -4.76
CA VAL A 106 9.39 6.09 -4.41
C VAL A 106 10.36 6.32 -5.57
N GLU A 107 10.88 5.25 -6.17
CA GLU A 107 11.78 5.35 -7.32
C GLU A 107 11.10 6.05 -8.50
N ILE A 108 9.89 5.64 -8.88
CA ILE A 108 9.09 6.30 -9.94
C ILE A 108 8.92 7.79 -9.66
N LYS A 109 8.63 8.17 -8.41
CA LYS A 109 8.50 9.58 -8.03
C LYS A 109 9.81 10.36 -8.23
N THR A 110 10.96 9.73 -8.01
CA THR A 110 12.28 10.36 -8.18
C THR A 110 12.78 10.36 -9.63
N THR A 111 12.35 9.39 -10.44
CA THR A 111 12.81 9.23 -11.83
C THR A 111 11.93 9.96 -12.84
N VAL A 112 10.65 10.23 -12.53
CA VAL A 112 9.82 11.15 -13.33
C VAL A 112 10.25 12.60 -13.00
N PRO A 113 10.96 13.30 -13.91
CA PRO A 113 11.40 14.64 -13.61
C PRO A 113 10.18 15.58 -13.54
N ALA A 114 10.13 16.43 -12.50
CA ALA A 114 9.07 17.42 -12.29
C ALA A 114 8.81 18.31 -13.52
N SER A 115 9.77 18.40 -14.45
CA SER A 115 9.65 19.09 -15.73
C SER A 115 8.63 18.47 -16.69
N GLU A 116 8.40 17.15 -16.67
CA GLU A 116 7.48 16.48 -17.59
C GLU A 116 6.01 16.64 -17.13
N LEU A 117 5.78 16.51 -15.82
CA LEU A 117 4.46 16.72 -15.21
C LEU A 117 4.02 18.19 -15.34
N ALA A 118 4.96 19.13 -15.17
CA ALA A 118 4.71 20.56 -15.39
C ALA A 118 4.38 20.88 -16.85
N ARG A 119 5.04 20.22 -17.82
CA ARG A 119 4.73 20.36 -19.26
C ARG A 119 3.34 19.83 -19.60
N GLN A 120 2.95 18.69 -19.05
CA GLN A 120 1.61 18.11 -19.26
C GLN A 120 0.49 18.95 -18.61
N GLN A 121 0.73 19.49 -17.41
CA GLN A 121 -0.22 20.39 -16.75
C GLN A 121 -0.33 21.77 -17.42
N MET A 122 0.75 22.28 -18.01
CA MET A 122 0.71 23.51 -18.82
C MET A 122 -0.01 23.28 -20.16
N ALA A 123 0.20 22.14 -20.82
CA ALA A 123 -0.49 21.80 -22.07
C ALA A 123 -2.00 21.62 -21.89
N ALA A 124 -2.44 21.00 -20.79
CA ALA A 124 -3.86 20.81 -20.47
C ALA A 124 -4.61 22.10 -20.08
N ARG A 125 -3.89 23.18 -19.72
CA ARG A 125 -4.47 24.49 -19.40
C ARG A 125 -4.49 25.47 -20.58
N ALA A 126 -3.85 25.11 -21.69
CA ALA A 126 -3.79 25.91 -22.91
C ALA A 126 -4.91 25.57 -23.93
N HIS A 127 -5.80 24.65 -23.55
CA HIS A 127 -7.01 24.27 -24.27
C HIS A 127 -8.25 24.66 -23.45
#